data_AF-A0A1H3L7J8-F1
#
_entry.id   AF-A0A1H3L7J8-F1
#
_cell.length_a   1.000
_cell.length_b   1.000
_cell.length_c   1.000
_cell.angle_alpha   90.00
_cell.angle_beta   90.00
_cell.angle_gamma   90.00
#
_symmetry.space_group_name_H-M   'P 1'
#
loop_
_entity.id
_entity.type
_entity.pdbx_description
1 polymer ?
#
loop_
_entity_poly.entity_id
_entity_poly.type
_entity_poly.pdbx_seq_one_letter_code
_entity_poly.pdbx_strand_id
1 'polypeptide(L)'
;MSFFLRLFAFAGTAAAGVTLGYYGLALRPSPQINVTAADRIALPPSHPMPPRPMAPIIVPEPPAPRQPWTLRQEAATVTDLTNVYLSVPSEEALTCGPRRRASLILRCLEDQTSVYIAHDCATPPTDPDGWPVDLRLGDGPATRMLMQVDSQGEALGHWEHQAARILIERLLTADTLHLGFADADGIANRMHFPLSGLGSRLDTLKTACHWAAVPSWEIGPRPLPVEGAVNTHDHDQQSPFRPPNAPPPESAGHFLSGSPQAADRARNNPPTR
;
A
#
# COMPACT_ATOMS: atom_id res chain seq x y z
N MET A 1 -27.70 -8.29 -40.59
CA MET A 1 -27.66 -9.66 -40.03
C MET A 1 -27.47 -9.55 -38.52
N SER A 2 -28.05 -10.48 -37.79
CA SER A 2 -28.70 -10.31 -36.48
C SER A 2 -27.86 -9.80 -35.31
N PHE A 3 -28.36 -8.72 -34.69
CA PHE A 3 -28.21 -8.42 -33.28
C PHE A 3 -29.05 -9.43 -32.48
N PHE A 4 -28.42 -10.27 -31.64
CA PHE A 4 -29.15 -11.09 -30.69
C PHE A 4 -29.09 -10.47 -29.29
N LEU A 5 -30.22 -9.86 -28.92
CA LEU A 5 -30.61 -9.57 -27.55
C LEU A 5 -30.45 -10.82 -26.68
N ARG A 6 -29.82 -10.67 -25.52
CA ARG A 6 -30.10 -11.51 -24.34
C ARG A 6 -30.46 -10.60 -23.18
N LEU A 7 -31.76 -10.30 -23.12
CA LEU A 7 -32.45 -9.94 -21.89
C LEU A 7 -32.42 -11.18 -20.99
N PHE A 8 -31.74 -11.09 -19.85
CA PHE A 8 -32.05 -11.97 -18.71
C PHE A 8 -32.66 -11.11 -17.62
N ALA A 9 -33.96 -11.30 -17.44
CA ALA A 9 -34.71 -10.80 -16.31
C ALA A 9 -34.32 -11.62 -15.06
N PHE A 10 -33.79 -10.95 -14.05
CA PHE A 10 -33.80 -11.46 -12.68
C PHE A 10 -34.81 -10.65 -11.88
N ALA A 11 -35.96 -11.27 -11.67
CA ALA A 11 -37.00 -10.84 -10.74
C ALA A 11 -37.06 -11.86 -9.60
N GLY A 12 -37.14 -11.35 -8.35
CA GLY A 12 -37.23 -12.12 -7.12
C GLY A 12 -35.89 -12.10 -6.36
N THR A 13 -35.81 -11.77 -5.07
CA THR A 13 -36.76 -12.06 -4.00
C THR A 13 -36.56 -11.16 -2.79
N ALA A 14 -37.71 -10.74 -2.24
CA ALA A 14 -38.07 -10.65 -0.82
C ALA A 14 -37.11 -9.96 0.18
N ALA A 15 -37.60 -8.82 0.65
CA ALA A 15 -37.18 -8.11 1.85
C ALA A 15 -37.20 -9.01 3.11
N ALA A 16 -36.05 -9.14 3.76
CA ALA A 16 -35.96 -9.44 5.18
C ALA A 16 -35.45 -8.17 5.88
N GLY A 17 -36.39 -7.37 6.37
CA GLY A 17 -36.08 -6.21 7.20
C GLY A 17 -35.58 -6.68 8.56
N VAL A 18 -34.26 -6.66 8.75
CA VAL A 18 -33.66 -6.73 10.08
C VAL A 18 -33.61 -5.32 10.62
N THR A 19 -34.57 -4.98 11.48
CA THR A 19 -34.52 -3.76 12.30
C THR A 19 -33.40 -3.93 13.32
N LEU A 20 -32.21 -3.44 12.97
CA LEU A 20 -31.14 -3.21 13.94
C LEU A 20 -31.63 -2.11 14.89
N GLY A 21 -32.02 -2.53 16.10
CA GLY A 21 -32.36 -1.63 17.18
C GLY A 21 -31.20 -0.71 17.48
N TYR A 22 -31.36 0.57 17.14
CA TYR A 22 -30.56 1.66 17.66
C TYR A 22 -30.81 1.72 19.18
N TYR A 23 -30.04 0.96 19.94
CA TYR A 23 -29.90 1.22 21.36
C TYR A 23 -29.21 2.57 21.49
N GLY A 24 -30.02 3.60 21.75
CA GLY A 24 -29.57 4.94 22.04
C GLY A 24 -28.51 4.88 23.13
N LEU A 25 -27.28 5.25 22.77
CA LEU A 25 -26.28 5.66 23.73
C LEU A 25 -26.82 6.93 24.39
N ALA A 26 -27.56 6.74 25.49
CA ALA A 26 -27.98 7.80 26.37
C ALA A 26 -26.71 8.56 26.76
N LEU A 27 -26.60 9.79 26.25
CA LEU A 27 -25.59 10.78 26.61
C LEU A 27 -25.58 10.87 28.13
N ARG A 28 -24.62 10.22 28.79
CA ARG A 28 -24.41 10.40 30.22
C ARG A 28 -24.04 11.86 30.43
N PRO A 29 -24.81 12.63 31.21
CA PRO A 29 -24.45 14.01 31.50
C PRO A 29 -23.07 14.01 32.19
N SER A 30 -22.16 14.83 31.68
CA SER A 30 -20.85 15.02 32.30
C SER A 30 -21.04 15.48 33.75
N PRO A 31 -20.37 14.85 34.74
CA PRO A 31 -20.47 15.29 36.12
C PRO A 31 -19.98 16.74 36.22
N GLN A 32 -20.86 17.63 36.66
CA GLN A 32 -20.51 19.00 37.01
C GLN A 32 -19.58 18.93 38.23
N ILE A 33 -18.29 19.20 38.02
CA ILE A 33 -17.33 19.36 39.11
C ILE A 33 -17.66 20.69 39.79
N ASN A 34 -18.49 20.64 40.83
CA ASN A 34 -18.68 21.77 41.73
C ASN A 34 -17.39 21.95 42.53
N VAL A 35 -16.53 22.86 42.06
CA VAL A 35 -15.38 23.34 42.82
C VAL A 35 -15.92 24.23 43.93
N THR A 36 -16.14 23.64 45.12
CA THR A 36 -16.49 24.39 46.32
C THR A 36 -15.32 25.30 46.71
N ALA A 37 -15.56 26.61 46.68
CA ALA A 37 -14.63 27.69 47.00
C ALA A 37 -14.32 27.82 48.51
N ALA A 38 -14.09 26.69 49.18
CA ALA A 38 -13.86 26.64 50.62
C ALA A 38 -12.62 25.80 50.94
N ASP A 39 -11.46 26.19 50.41
CA ASP A 39 -10.21 25.79 51.02
C ASP A 39 -9.17 26.91 50.88
N ARG A 40 -9.35 27.96 51.70
CA ARG A 40 -8.26 28.90 51.99
C ARG A 40 -7.36 28.23 53.03
N ILE A 41 -6.52 27.30 52.57
CA ILE A 41 -5.45 26.73 53.37
C ILE A 41 -4.49 27.88 53.71
N ALA A 42 -4.44 28.24 54.99
CA ALA A 42 -3.46 29.17 55.52
C ALA A 42 -2.05 28.64 55.23
N LEU A 43 -1.26 29.41 54.48
CA LEU A 43 0.12 29.04 54.21
C LEU A 43 0.89 28.93 55.53
N PRO A 44 1.58 27.80 55.80
CA PRO A 44 2.42 27.67 56.97
C PRO A 44 3.58 28.69 56.92
N PRO A 45 4.08 29.14 58.08
CA PRO A 45 5.19 30.08 58.16
C PRO A 45 6.43 29.52 57.44
N SER A 46 7.00 30.34 56.57
CA SER A 46 8.19 30.05 55.78
C SER A 46 9.42 29.98 56.69
N HIS A 47 9.79 28.76 57.10
CA HIS A 47 11.11 28.53 57.68
C HIS A 47 12.18 28.66 56.59
N PRO A 48 13.31 29.34 56.86
CA PRO A 48 14.44 29.38 55.95
C PRO A 48 14.98 27.96 55.77
N MET A 49 14.81 27.39 54.58
CA MET A 49 15.36 26.08 54.26
C MET A 49 16.90 26.16 54.28
N PRO A 50 17.58 25.13 54.81
CA PRO A 50 19.01 25.00 54.66
C PRO A 50 19.37 24.91 53.17
N PRO A 51 20.56 25.41 52.75
CA PRO A 51 21.00 25.30 51.37
C PRO A 51 21.02 23.84 50.95
N ARG A 52 20.16 23.46 49.99
CA ARG A 52 20.13 22.10 49.45
C ARG A 52 21.46 21.83 48.76
N PRO A 53 22.12 20.70 49.06
CA PRO A 53 23.20 20.19 48.22
C PRO A 53 22.68 20.12 46.78
N MET A 54 23.39 20.74 45.84
CA MET A 54 23.04 20.66 44.42
C MET A 54 23.20 19.20 44.01
N ALA A 55 22.06 18.51 43.90
CA ALA A 55 22.06 17.17 43.32
C ALA A 55 22.66 17.29 41.91
N PRO A 56 23.55 16.36 41.50
CA PRO A 56 24.07 16.35 40.15
C PRO A 56 22.89 16.34 39.17
N ILE A 57 22.94 17.25 38.18
CA ILE A 57 21.97 17.28 37.10
C ILE A 57 22.13 15.96 36.35
N ILE A 58 21.20 15.03 36.56
CA ILE A 58 21.08 13.83 35.74
C ILE A 58 20.60 14.32 34.39
N VAL A 59 21.52 14.50 33.44
CA VAL A 59 21.16 14.69 32.03
C VAL A 59 20.50 13.38 31.61
N PRO A 60 19.19 13.36 31.32
CA PRO A 60 18.54 12.13 30.88
C PRO A 60 19.24 11.66 29.61
N GLU A 61 19.82 10.46 29.67
CA GLU A 61 20.38 9.81 28.50
C GLU A 61 19.30 9.77 27.42
N PRO A 62 19.59 10.24 26.18
CA PRO A 62 18.61 10.21 25.10
C PRO A 62 18.01 8.81 25.02
N PRO A 63 16.67 8.67 25.05
CA PRO A 63 16.04 7.36 25.07
C PRO A 63 16.59 6.55 23.91
N ALA A 64 17.16 5.38 24.22
CA ALA A 64 17.73 4.49 23.22
C ALA A 64 16.71 4.31 22.08
N PRO A 65 17.09 4.54 20.81
CA PRO A 65 16.16 4.53 19.69
C PRO A 65 15.44 3.18 19.65
N ARG A 66 14.15 3.20 19.98
CA ARG A 66 13.32 1.99 20.10
C ARG A 66 12.92 1.51 18.72
N GLN A 67 12.94 0.20 18.58
CA GLN A 67 12.92 -0.50 17.30
C GLN A 67 11.68 -0.18 16.46
N PRO A 68 11.85 0.29 15.21
CA PRO A 68 10.72 0.76 14.39
C PRO A 68 9.90 -0.38 13.78
N TRP A 69 10.50 -1.57 13.65
CA TRP A 69 9.86 -2.74 13.05
C TRP A 69 9.10 -3.58 14.07
N THR A 70 7.80 -3.77 13.81
CA THR A 70 6.94 -4.71 14.54
C THR A 70 6.96 -6.05 13.82
N LEU A 71 7.24 -7.13 14.55
CA LEU A 71 7.17 -8.51 14.05
C LEU A 71 5.95 -9.20 14.68
N ARG A 72 5.07 -9.75 13.84
CA ARG A 72 3.93 -10.60 14.22
C ARG A 72 4.03 -11.93 13.49
N GLN A 73 3.71 -13.02 14.19
CA GLN A 73 3.67 -14.38 13.63
C GLN A 73 2.33 -15.02 13.98
N GLU A 74 1.76 -15.75 13.02
CA GLU A 74 0.46 -16.41 13.16
C GLU A 74 0.52 -17.78 12.47
N ALA A 75 -0.07 -18.81 13.06
CA ALA A 75 -0.26 -20.08 12.37
C ALA A 75 -1.28 -19.89 11.23
N ALA A 76 -1.02 -20.47 10.06
CA ALA A 76 -2.01 -20.48 8.99
C ALA A 76 -3.19 -21.40 9.36
N THR A 77 -4.41 -21.02 8.95
CA THR A 77 -5.62 -21.76 9.31
C THR A 77 -5.76 -23.05 8.51
N VAL A 78 -5.27 -23.05 7.26
CA VAL A 78 -5.49 -24.13 6.28
C VAL A 78 -4.23 -24.98 6.08
N THR A 79 -3.06 -24.37 6.25
CA THR A 79 -1.76 -25.01 6.06
C THR A 79 -1.00 -25.07 7.38
N ASP A 80 -0.06 -26.00 7.54
CA ASP A 80 0.83 -26.05 8.71
C ASP A 80 1.97 -25.00 8.64
N LEU A 81 1.78 -23.94 7.84
CA LEU A 81 2.76 -22.88 7.63
C LEU A 81 2.60 -21.76 8.67
N THR A 82 3.68 -21.02 8.90
CA THR A 82 3.67 -19.82 9.76
C THR A 82 3.60 -18.57 8.90
N ASN A 83 2.55 -17.78 9.08
CA ASN A 83 2.42 -16.45 8.50
C ASN A 83 3.26 -15.45 9.30
N VAL A 84 4.00 -14.61 8.60
CA VAL A 84 4.91 -13.62 9.21
C VAL A 84 4.55 -12.24 8.69
N TYR A 85 4.46 -11.26 9.58
CA TYR A 85 4.18 -9.87 9.24
C TYR A 85 5.24 -8.98 9.88
N LEU A 86 5.90 -8.18 9.06
CA LEU A 86 6.82 -7.13 9.45
C LEU A 86 6.17 -5.80 9.05
N SER A 87 6.08 -4.86 9.98
CA SER A 87 5.56 -3.52 9.66
C SER A 87 6.36 -2.42 10.32
N VAL A 88 6.43 -1.28 9.65
CA VAL A 88 6.99 -0.04 10.19
C VAL A 88 6.07 1.13 9.85
N PRO A 89 5.67 1.96 10.84
CA PRO A 89 4.87 3.15 10.57
C PRO A 89 5.71 4.26 9.95
N SER A 90 5.08 5.17 9.21
CA SER A 90 5.72 6.39 8.74
C SER A 90 6.12 7.30 9.91
N GLU A 91 7.20 8.08 9.76
CA GLU A 91 7.67 9.04 10.76
C GLU A 91 6.70 10.21 10.95
N GLU A 92 6.10 10.64 9.84
CA GLU A 92 5.15 11.75 9.78
C GLU A 92 3.73 11.24 9.70
N ALA A 93 2.82 12.08 10.21
CA ALA A 93 1.40 11.82 10.08
C ALA A 93 0.88 12.28 8.72
N LEU A 94 -0.02 11.51 8.13
CA LEU A 94 -0.73 11.89 6.91
C LEU A 94 -1.76 13.00 7.21
N THR A 95 -1.98 13.87 6.24
CA THR A 95 -3.01 14.93 6.32
C THR A 95 -4.40 14.44 5.94
N CYS A 96 -4.51 13.23 5.40
CA CYS A 96 -5.75 12.57 5.00
C CYS A 96 -5.99 11.29 5.82
N GLY A 97 -7.25 10.84 5.83
CA GLY A 97 -7.67 9.58 6.44
C GLY A 97 -7.81 9.59 7.97
N PRO A 98 -8.54 8.62 8.54
CA PRO A 98 -8.62 8.42 9.99
C PRO A 98 -7.31 7.89 10.62
N ARG A 99 -6.53 7.06 9.92
CA ARG A 99 -5.19 6.70 10.39
C ARG A 99 -4.25 7.88 10.28
N ARG A 100 -3.61 8.18 11.40
CA ARG A 100 -2.62 9.25 11.44
C ARG A 100 -1.34 8.90 10.68
N ARG A 101 -0.98 7.64 10.48
CA ARG A 101 0.31 7.25 9.87
C ARG A 101 0.12 6.12 8.87
N ALA A 102 0.86 6.17 7.77
CA ALA A 102 0.97 5.05 6.85
C ALA A 102 1.81 3.92 7.47
N SER A 103 1.72 2.72 6.92
CA SER A 103 2.54 1.57 7.32
C SER A 103 3.12 0.89 6.09
N LEU A 104 4.44 0.72 6.07
CA LEU A 104 5.11 -0.18 5.14
C LEU A 104 4.99 -1.59 5.72
N ILE A 105 4.42 -2.52 4.95
CA ILE A 105 4.14 -3.88 5.39
C ILE A 105 4.85 -4.85 4.45
N LEU A 106 5.63 -5.76 5.05
CA LEU A 106 6.21 -6.92 4.40
C LEU A 106 5.59 -8.14 5.06
N ARG A 107 5.03 -9.06 4.29
CA ARG A 107 4.42 -10.28 4.85
C ARG A 107 4.81 -11.53 4.09
N CYS A 108 4.79 -12.64 4.82
CA CYS A 108 4.75 -13.99 4.30
C CYS A 108 3.37 -14.57 4.64
N LEU A 109 2.57 -14.89 3.63
CA LEU A 109 1.26 -15.52 3.79
C LEU A 109 1.26 -16.80 2.96
N GLU A 110 1.14 -17.96 3.62
CA GLU A 110 1.12 -19.27 2.92
C GLU A 110 2.26 -19.45 1.91
N ASP A 111 3.50 -19.18 2.33
CA ASP A 111 4.72 -19.21 1.49
C ASP A 111 4.83 -18.08 0.44
N GLN A 112 3.88 -17.15 0.41
CA GLN A 112 3.88 -16.02 -0.52
C GLN A 112 4.39 -14.75 0.15
N THR A 113 5.50 -14.22 -0.37
CA THR A 113 6.03 -12.93 0.05
C THR A 113 5.27 -11.79 -0.64
N SER A 114 4.82 -10.80 0.11
CA SER A 114 4.27 -9.56 -0.45
C SER A 114 4.73 -8.32 0.30
N VAL A 115 4.77 -7.19 -0.42
CA VAL A 115 5.04 -5.86 0.11
C VAL A 115 3.93 -4.92 -0.35
N TYR A 116 3.48 -4.04 0.54
CA TYR A 116 2.54 -2.97 0.23
C TYR A 116 2.65 -1.85 1.25
N ILE A 117 2.12 -0.67 0.90
CA ILE A 117 2.02 0.48 1.80
C ILE A 117 0.55 0.69 2.14
N ALA A 118 0.18 0.46 3.40
CA ALA A 118 -1.16 0.74 3.89
C ALA A 118 -1.29 2.20 4.33
N HIS A 119 -2.36 2.87 3.93
CA HIS A 119 -2.73 4.23 4.32
C HIS A 119 -4.25 4.38 4.32
N ASP A 120 -4.78 5.47 4.87
CA ASP A 120 -6.23 5.71 4.84
C ASP A 120 -6.61 6.95 4.02
N CYS A 121 -5.73 7.39 3.12
CA CYS A 121 -6.02 8.45 2.17
C CYS A 121 -6.84 7.93 1.00
N ALA A 122 -7.82 8.71 0.53
CA ALA A 122 -8.64 8.32 -0.61
C ALA A 122 -7.82 8.33 -1.91
N THR A 123 -7.38 7.15 -2.35
CA THR A 123 -6.81 6.95 -3.69
C THR A 123 -7.85 6.20 -4.54
N PRO A 124 -8.31 6.76 -5.68
CA PRO A 124 -9.31 6.13 -6.53
C PRO A 124 -8.88 4.71 -6.96
N PRO A 125 -9.63 3.65 -6.62
CA PRO A 125 -9.27 2.27 -6.95
C PRO A 125 -9.47 1.94 -8.45
N THR A 126 -10.06 2.85 -9.22
CA THR A 126 -10.52 2.61 -10.59
C THR A 126 -9.51 2.99 -11.66
N ASP A 127 -8.29 3.40 -11.30
CA ASP A 127 -7.25 3.66 -12.30
C ASP A 127 -6.57 2.34 -12.71
N PRO A 128 -6.86 1.79 -13.90
CA PRO A 128 -6.28 0.52 -14.34
C PRO A 128 -4.76 0.61 -14.52
N ASP A 129 -4.24 1.81 -14.73
CA ASP A 129 -2.81 2.04 -14.95
C ASP A 129 -2.04 2.20 -13.62
N GLY A 130 -2.77 2.33 -12.50
CA GLY A 130 -2.22 2.55 -11.17
C GLY A 130 -2.06 4.03 -10.83
N TRP A 131 -1.62 4.31 -9.62
CA TRP A 131 -1.51 5.66 -9.06
C TRP A 131 -0.09 6.21 -9.16
N PRO A 132 0.11 7.47 -9.59
CA PRO A 132 1.44 8.05 -9.69
C PRO A 132 2.04 8.31 -8.30
N VAL A 133 3.19 7.70 -8.05
CA VAL A 133 3.96 7.82 -6.81
C VAL A 133 5.41 8.18 -7.13
N ASP A 134 5.93 9.17 -6.42
CA ASP A 134 7.36 9.49 -6.38
C ASP A 134 8.02 8.65 -5.28
N LEU A 135 8.92 7.75 -5.66
CA LEU A 135 9.66 6.86 -4.75
C LEU A 135 11.13 7.27 -4.69
N ARG A 136 11.70 7.34 -3.49
CA ARG A 136 13.13 7.57 -3.27
C ARG A 136 13.65 6.70 -2.13
N LEU A 137 14.81 6.08 -2.33
CA LEU A 137 15.53 5.29 -1.32
C LEU A 137 16.73 6.09 -0.81
N GLY A 138 16.74 6.38 0.49
CA GLY A 138 17.75 7.24 1.14
C GLY A 138 17.91 8.58 0.41
N ASP A 139 19.16 8.92 0.11
CA ASP A 139 19.55 10.13 -0.62
C ASP A 139 19.62 9.93 -2.15
N GLY A 140 19.11 8.80 -2.67
CA GLY A 140 19.09 8.51 -4.09
C GLY A 140 18.18 9.44 -4.91
N PRO A 141 18.19 9.36 -6.25
CA PRO A 141 17.26 10.09 -7.08
C PRO A 141 15.81 9.61 -6.86
N ALA A 142 14.86 10.55 -6.88
CA ALA A 142 13.44 10.20 -6.90
C ALA A 142 13.05 9.62 -8.27
N THR A 143 12.29 8.54 -8.25
CA THR A 143 11.74 7.89 -9.44
C THR A 143 10.23 7.93 -9.36
N ARG A 144 9.59 8.48 -10.41
CA ARG A 144 8.13 8.43 -10.54
C ARG A 144 7.72 7.10 -11.14
N MET A 145 6.77 6.42 -10.51
CA MET A 145 6.22 5.15 -10.97
C MET A 145 4.71 5.07 -10.73
N LEU A 146 4.04 4.19 -11.45
CA LEU A 146 2.64 3.86 -11.21
C LEU A 146 2.57 2.68 -10.23
N MET A 147 1.81 2.83 -9.15
CA MET A 147 1.60 1.79 -8.14
C MET A 147 0.15 1.33 -8.18
N GLN A 148 -0.06 0.01 -8.17
CA GLN A 148 -1.41 -0.55 -8.06
C GLN A 148 -2.06 -0.09 -6.76
N VAL A 149 -3.34 0.26 -6.84
CA VAL A 149 -4.17 0.63 -5.68
C VAL A 149 -5.05 -0.56 -5.34
N ASP A 150 -5.23 -0.86 -4.06
CA ASP A 150 -6.15 -1.93 -3.68
C ASP A 150 -7.61 -1.56 -3.97
N SER A 151 -8.53 -2.52 -3.80
CA SER A 151 -9.95 -2.31 -4.11
C SER A 151 -10.65 -1.28 -3.22
N GLN A 152 -10.04 -0.92 -2.09
CA GLN A 152 -10.60 0.05 -1.14
C GLN A 152 -9.94 1.43 -1.25
N GLY A 153 -8.86 1.57 -2.02
CA GLY A 153 -8.09 2.80 -2.03
C GLY A 153 -7.29 3.03 -0.75
N GLU A 154 -6.99 1.98 0.01
CA GLU A 154 -6.31 2.04 1.31
C GLU A 154 -4.89 1.43 1.28
N ALA A 155 -4.43 0.99 0.11
CA ALA A 155 -3.07 0.55 -0.06
C ALA A 155 -2.50 0.95 -1.42
N LEU A 156 -1.22 1.35 -1.40
CA LEU A 156 -0.39 1.58 -2.57
C LEU A 156 0.64 0.48 -2.74
N GLY A 157 0.75 0.04 -3.98
CA GLY A 157 1.65 -1.02 -4.39
C GLY A 157 1.17 -2.37 -3.87
N HIS A 158 1.27 -3.37 -4.73
CA HIS A 158 1.15 -4.76 -4.30
C HIS A 158 2.22 -5.54 -5.05
N TRP A 159 3.40 -5.62 -4.45
CA TRP A 159 4.47 -6.45 -4.99
C TRP A 159 4.34 -7.84 -4.40
N GLU A 160 4.29 -8.84 -5.27
CA GLU A 160 4.17 -10.25 -4.89
C GLU A 160 5.41 -11.03 -5.31
N HIS A 161 5.67 -12.12 -4.60
CA HIS A 161 6.72 -13.10 -4.88
C HIS A 161 8.08 -12.48 -5.20
N GLN A 162 8.57 -12.64 -6.43
CA GLN A 162 9.85 -12.11 -6.88
C GLN A 162 9.91 -10.59 -6.82
N ALA A 163 8.86 -9.89 -7.25
CA ALA A 163 8.84 -8.43 -7.24
C ALA A 163 8.97 -7.90 -5.81
N ALA A 164 8.31 -8.57 -4.86
CA ALA A 164 8.42 -8.29 -3.43
C ALA A 164 9.86 -8.51 -2.93
N ARG A 165 10.48 -9.64 -3.29
CA ARG A 165 11.86 -9.97 -2.89
C ARG A 165 12.87 -8.94 -3.39
N ILE A 166 12.81 -8.58 -4.68
CA ILE A 166 13.68 -7.58 -5.29
C ILE A 166 13.50 -6.21 -4.60
N LEU A 167 12.26 -5.83 -4.30
CA LEU A 167 11.98 -4.59 -3.58
C LEU A 167 12.59 -4.64 -2.16
N ILE A 168 12.41 -5.74 -1.43
CA ILE A 168 12.97 -5.90 -0.08
C ILE A 168 14.51 -5.82 -0.10
N GLU A 169 15.16 -6.44 -1.08
CA GLU A 169 16.61 -6.34 -1.24
C GLU A 169 17.07 -4.90 -1.49
N ARG A 170 16.32 -4.13 -2.30
CA ARG A 170 16.57 -2.69 -2.49
C ARG A 170 16.30 -1.88 -1.22
N LEU A 171 15.31 -2.25 -0.41
CA LEU A 171 15.05 -1.60 0.86
C LEU A 171 16.22 -1.81 1.85
N LEU A 172 16.90 -2.96 1.81
CA LEU A 172 18.07 -3.22 2.66
C LEU A 172 19.28 -2.35 2.30
N THR A 173 19.32 -1.72 1.12
CA THR A 173 20.44 -0.86 0.71
C THR A 173 20.26 0.60 1.12
N ALA A 174 19.20 0.95 1.84
CA ALA A 174 18.89 2.31 2.24
C ALA A 174 18.42 2.38 3.69
N ASP A 175 18.63 3.53 4.33
CA ASP A 175 18.19 3.77 5.71
C ASP A 175 16.74 4.26 5.80
N THR A 176 16.22 4.85 4.72
CA THR A 176 14.88 5.44 4.67
C THR A 176 14.23 5.18 3.31
N LEU A 177 12.92 4.91 3.30
CA LEU A 177 12.07 4.97 2.11
C LEU A 177 11.24 6.25 2.16
N HIS A 178 11.35 7.09 1.13
CA HIS A 178 10.49 8.26 0.93
C HIS A 178 9.48 7.97 -0.17
N LEU A 179 8.21 8.25 0.10
CA LEU A 179 7.13 8.17 -0.87
C LEU A 179 6.36 9.49 -0.90
N GLY A 180 6.00 9.93 -2.10
CA GLY A 180 5.11 11.07 -2.33
C GLY A 180 4.01 10.72 -3.32
N PHE A 181 2.78 11.11 -3.03
CA PHE A 181 1.65 10.96 -3.95
C PHE A 181 0.64 12.10 -3.73
N ALA A 182 -0.19 12.40 -4.72
CA ALA A 182 -1.36 13.26 -4.53
C ALA A 182 -2.58 12.38 -4.28
N ASP A 183 -3.50 12.72 -3.39
CA ASP A 183 -4.76 11.98 -3.25
C ASP A 183 -5.78 12.34 -4.33
N ALA A 184 -7.01 11.81 -4.24
CA ALA A 184 -8.09 12.10 -5.19
C ALA A 184 -8.43 13.59 -5.32
N ASP A 185 -8.20 14.37 -4.26
CA ASP A 185 -8.45 15.82 -4.21
C ASP A 185 -7.23 16.64 -4.70
N GLY A 186 -6.15 15.97 -5.09
CA GLY A 186 -4.90 16.57 -5.52
C GLY A 186 -4.01 17.05 -4.36
N ILE A 187 -4.31 16.67 -3.12
CA ILE A 187 -3.52 17.04 -1.94
C ILE A 187 -2.27 16.17 -1.91
N ALA A 188 -1.11 16.82 -1.91
CA ALA A 188 0.17 16.11 -1.85
C ALA A 188 0.43 15.56 -0.45
N ASN A 189 0.70 14.26 -0.39
CA ASN A 189 1.04 13.50 0.81
C ASN A 189 2.46 12.98 0.69
N ARG A 190 3.19 12.97 1.82
CA ARG A 190 4.55 12.46 1.92
C ARG A 190 4.67 11.49 3.08
N MET A 191 5.46 10.45 2.88
CA MET A 191 5.67 9.39 3.86
C MET A 191 7.16 9.06 3.92
N HIS A 192 7.69 8.96 5.14
CA HIS A 192 9.05 8.57 5.42
C HIS A 192 9.03 7.32 6.29
N PHE A 193 9.64 6.23 5.83
CA PHE A 193 9.71 4.97 6.58
C PHE A 193 11.16 4.68 6.96
N PRO A 194 11.47 4.56 8.26
CA PRO A 194 12.80 4.16 8.69
C PRO A 194 13.01 2.68 8.40
N LEU A 195 14.02 2.38 7.59
CA LEU A 195 14.39 1.00 7.21
C LEU A 195 15.45 0.41 8.15
N SER A 196 16.03 1.23 9.03
CA SER A 196 16.94 0.78 10.07
C SER A 196 16.32 -0.37 10.89
N GLY A 197 17.08 -1.47 11.02
CA GLY A 197 16.63 -2.67 11.75
C GLY A 197 15.88 -3.71 10.92
N LEU A 198 15.48 -3.41 9.67
CA LEU A 198 14.81 -4.37 8.78
C LEU A 198 15.63 -5.66 8.63
N GLY A 199 16.93 -5.55 8.38
CA GLY A 199 17.82 -6.70 8.18
C GLY A 199 17.76 -7.72 9.33
N SER A 200 17.72 -7.24 10.59
CA SER A 200 17.66 -8.10 11.78
C SER A 200 16.35 -8.90 11.94
N ARG A 201 15.27 -8.45 11.29
CA ARG A 201 13.94 -9.08 11.35
C ARG A 201 13.63 -9.91 10.11
N LEU A 202 14.34 -9.66 9.03
CA LEU A 202 14.06 -10.25 7.73
C LEU A 202 14.31 -11.76 7.69
N ASP A 203 15.23 -12.28 8.50
CA ASP A 203 15.54 -13.71 8.53
C ASP A 203 14.32 -14.57 8.91
N THR A 204 13.46 -14.09 9.83
CA THR A 204 12.20 -14.77 10.18
C THR A 204 11.26 -14.85 8.98
N LEU A 205 11.14 -13.76 8.21
CA LEU A 205 10.30 -13.73 7.01
C LEU A 205 10.88 -14.63 5.90
N LYS A 206 12.19 -14.57 5.67
CA LYS A 206 12.89 -15.41 4.67
C LYS A 206 12.72 -16.90 4.95
N THR A 207 12.81 -17.27 6.23
CA THR A 207 12.64 -18.66 6.67
C THR A 207 11.20 -19.13 6.45
N ALA A 208 10.21 -18.32 6.87
CA ALA A 208 8.79 -18.67 6.71
C ALA A 208 8.34 -18.79 5.24
N CYS A 209 8.95 -18.00 4.34
CA CYS A 209 8.64 -17.98 2.90
C CYS A 209 9.64 -18.79 2.05
N HIS A 210 10.44 -19.65 2.69
CA HIS A 210 11.41 -20.54 2.06
C HIS A 210 12.24 -19.89 0.95
N TRP A 211 12.75 -18.68 1.16
CA TRP A 211 13.42 -17.92 0.08
C TRP A 211 14.60 -18.68 -0.54
N ALA A 212 15.31 -19.49 0.26
CA ALA A 212 16.43 -20.30 -0.20
C ALA A 212 16.04 -21.52 -1.06
N ALA A 213 14.79 -21.97 -0.97
CA ALA A 213 14.30 -23.14 -1.69
C ALA A 213 13.79 -22.81 -3.11
N VAL A 214 13.53 -21.52 -3.41
CA VAL A 214 13.02 -21.12 -4.72
C VAL A 214 14.18 -21.08 -5.72
N PRO A 215 14.19 -21.95 -6.74
CA PRO A 215 15.22 -21.95 -7.77
C PRO A 215 15.23 -20.62 -8.52
N SER A 216 16.42 -20.13 -8.89
CA SER A 216 16.58 -18.83 -9.56
C SER A 216 15.87 -18.72 -10.92
N TRP A 217 15.44 -19.84 -11.51
CA TRP A 217 14.69 -19.89 -12.77
C TRP A 217 13.17 -19.87 -12.58
N GLU A 218 12.68 -20.17 -11.38
CA GLU A 218 11.26 -20.07 -11.01
C GLU A 218 10.88 -18.63 -10.58
N ILE A 219 11.89 -17.76 -10.56
CA ILE A 219 11.87 -16.31 -10.38
C ILE A 219 11.49 -15.64 -11.72
N GLY A 220 10.49 -16.15 -12.42
CA GLY A 220 9.88 -15.55 -13.61
C GLY A 220 8.36 -15.56 -13.48
N PRO A 221 7.60 -14.78 -14.29
CA PRO A 221 6.15 -14.85 -14.24
C PRO A 221 5.73 -16.30 -14.50
N ARG A 222 5.28 -17.01 -13.46
CA ARG A 222 4.65 -18.31 -13.63
C ARG A 222 3.50 -18.07 -14.60
N PRO A 223 3.48 -18.72 -15.77
CA PRO A 223 2.26 -18.77 -16.56
C PRO A 223 1.19 -19.31 -15.61
N LEU A 224 0.13 -18.53 -15.36
CA LEU A 224 -0.99 -19.02 -14.58
C LEU A 224 -1.38 -20.38 -15.17
N PRO A 225 -1.55 -21.43 -14.34
CA PRO A 225 -2.13 -22.67 -14.82
C PRO A 225 -3.43 -22.25 -15.50
N VAL A 226 -3.51 -22.43 -16.82
CA VAL A 226 -4.77 -22.26 -17.54
C VAL A 226 -5.61 -23.44 -17.09
N GLU A 227 -6.33 -23.24 -15.98
CA GLU A 227 -7.28 -24.18 -15.41
C GLU A 227 -8.45 -24.23 -16.40
N GLY A 228 -8.27 -25.04 -17.44
CA GLY A 228 -9.06 -24.98 -18.67
C GLY A 228 -8.36 -25.50 -19.92
N ALA A 229 -7.06 -25.79 -19.90
CA ALA A 229 -6.45 -26.67 -20.90
C ALA A 229 -6.91 -28.12 -20.65
N VAL A 230 -8.21 -28.36 -20.87
CA VAL A 230 -8.72 -29.68 -21.22
C VAL A 230 -7.89 -30.11 -22.42
N ASN A 231 -7.03 -31.10 -22.22
CA ASN A 231 -6.46 -31.86 -23.31
C ASN A 231 -7.62 -32.57 -24.02
N THR A 232 -8.31 -31.87 -24.93
CA THR A 232 -9.03 -32.48 -26.04
C THR A 232 -7.99 -32.99 -27.03
N HIS A 233 -7.21 -33.98 -26.60
CA HIS A 233 -6.40 -34.80 -27.47
C HIS A 233 -7.11 -36.14 -27.68
N ASP A 234 -8.38 -36.08 -28.11
CA ASP A 234 -9.04 -37.18 -28.79
C ASP A 234 -10.40 -36.72 -29.35
N HIS A 235 -10.41 -36.16 -30.57
CA HIS A 235 -11.48 -36.39 -31.54
C HIS A 235 -11.05 -35.87 -32.91
N ASP A 236 -10.56 -36.81 -33.69
CA ASP A 236 -10.87 -37.01 -35.10
C ASP A 236 -11.61 -35.88 -35.84
N GLN A 237 -10.95 -35.43 -36.91
CA GLN A 237 -11.52 -35.27 -38.24
C GLN A 237 -12.97 -34.77 -38.34
N GLN A 238 -13.14 -33.46 -38.52
CA GLN A 238 -14.11 -32.99 -39.50
C GLN A 238 -13.68 -31.72 -40.22
N SER A 239 -13.77 -31.86 -41.54
CA SER A 239 -13.27 -31.01 -42.62
C SER A 239 -13.84 -29.60 -42.61
N PRO A 240 -13.12 -28.59 -43.14
CA PRO A 240 -13.59 -27.21 -43.22
C PRO A 240 -14.64 -27.04 -44.33
N PHE A 241 -15.86 -26.67 -43.95
CA PHE A 241 -16.83 -26.09 -44.88
C PHE A 241 -16.36 -24.68 -45.25
N ARG A 242 -15.76 -24.55 -46.43
CA ARG A 242 -15.40 -23.28 -47.06
C ARG A 242 -16.63 -22.75 -47.81
N PRO A 243 -17.22 -21.60 -47.46
CA PRO A 243 -18.30 -21.03 -48.26
C PRO A 243 -17.74 -20.55 -49.62
N PRO A 244 -18.44 -20.82 -50.74
CA PRO A 244 -17.88 -20.66 -52.08
C PRO A 244 -17.80 -19.23 -52.66
N ASN A 245 -18.01 -18.15 -51.90
CA ASN A 245 -18.03 -16.79 -52.47
C ASN A 245 -17.49 -15.70 -51.53
N ALA A 246 -16.22 -15.78 -51.12
CA ALA A 246 -15.52 -14.64 -50.53
C ALA A 246 -14.74 -13.90 -51.64
N PRO A 247 -15.01 -12.61 -51.91
CA PRO A 247 -14.23 -11.83 -52.86
C PRO A 247 -12.78 -11.65 -52.36
N PRO A 248 -11.80 -11.55 -53.27
CA PRO A 248 -10.40 -11.40 -52.90
C PRO A 248 -10.16 -10.07 -52.15
N PRO A 249 -9.25 -10.04 -51.16
CA PRO A 249 -8.87 -8.80 -50.50
C PRO A 249 -8.14 -7.88 -51.49
N GLU A 250 -8.72 -6.70 -51.66
CA GLU A 250 -8.23 -5.63 -52.50
C GLU A 250 -6.90 -5.09 -51.92
N SER A 251 -5.84 -5.32 -52.67
CA SER A 251 -4.53 -4.72 -52.48
C SER A 251 -4.56 -3.24 -52.87
N ALA A 252 -4.22 -2.35 -51.93
CA ALA A 252 -3.36 -1.17 -52.13
C ALA A 252 -3.71 -0.05 -51.15
N GLY A 253 -2.68 0.60 -50.61
CA GLY A 253 -2.84 1.85 -49.89
C GLY A 253 -1.57 2.31 -49.19
N HIS A 254 -0.57 2.69 -49.97
CA HIS A 254 0.55 3.53 -49.55
C HIS A 254 0.08 4.64 -48.60
N PHE A 255 0.57 4.65 -47.36
CA PHE A 255 0.51 5.85 -46.52
C PHE A 255 1.92 6.43 -46.36
N LEU A 256 2.01 7.66 -46.86
CA LEU A 256 3.21 8.46 -46.99
C LEU A 256 3.77 8.88 -45.63
N SER A 257 5.11 8.88 -45.57
CA SER A 257 5.93 9.59 -44.61
C SER A 257 5.47 11.04 -44.43
N GLY A 258 5.20 11.42 -43.18
CA GLY A 258 4.98 12.81 -42.79
C GLY A 258 5.73 13.10 -41.49
N SER A 259 6.92 13.70 -41.61
CA SER A 259 7.68 14.28 -40.49
C SER A 259 6.98 15.54 -39.97
N PRO A 260 6.73 15.70 -38.66
CA PRO A 260 6.44 17.00 -38.09
C PRO A 260 7.73 17.72 -37.66
N GLN A 261 7.84 18.95 -38.15
CA GLN A 261 8.87 19.94 -37.90
C GLN A 261 9.09 20.23 -36.41
N ALA A 262 10.36 20.41 -36.07
CA ALA A 262 10.81 21.09 -34.87
C ALA A 262 10.29 22.54 -34.84
N ALA A 263 9.43 22.85 -33.87
CA ALA A 263 9.04 24.21 -33.56
C ALA A 263 9.91 24.74 -32.43
N ASP A 264 10.91 25.52 -32.83
CA ASP A 264 11.64 26.47 -31.99
C ASP A 264 10.66 27.36 -31.22
N ARG A 265 10.76 27.37 -29.89
CA ARG A 265 10.15 28.42 -29.06
C ARG A 265 11.06 28.81 -27.91
N ALA A 266 12.04 29.62 -28.25
CA ALA A 266 12.67 30.53 -27.30
C ALA A 266 11.61 31.45 -26.67
N ARG A 267 11.49 31.44 -25.34
CA ARG A 267 10.91 32.55 -24.59
C ARG A 267 11.80 32.95 -23.43
N ASN A 268 12.32 34.16 -23.61
CA ASN A 268 12.91 35.07 -22.65
C ASN A 268 12.19 35.09 -21.30
N ASN A 269 12.96 34.98 -20.21
CA ASN A 269 12.59 35.52 -18.90
C ASN A 269 13.65 36.57 -18.49
N PRO A 270 13.25 37.80 -18.13
CA PRO A 270 14.16 38.78 -17.54
C PRO A 270 14.38 38.53 -16.03
N PRO A 271 15.52 38.98 -15.47
CA PRO A 271 15.78 38.87 -14.04
C PRO A 271 15.05 39.97 -13.25
N THR A 272 14.30 39.58 -12.22
CA THR A 272 13.88 40.47 -11.13
C THR A 272 14.97 40.53 -10.06
N ARG A 273 15.32 41.75 -9.69
CA ARG A 273 16.18 42.15 -8.56
C ARG A 273 15.61 41.72 -7.22
#